data_AF-A0A2H0NJJ2-F1
#
_entry.id   AF-A0A2H0NJJ2-F1
#
_cell.length_a   1.000
_cell.length_b   1.000
_cell.length_c   1.000
_cell.angle_alpha   90.00
_cell.angle_beta   90.00
_cell.angle_gamma   90.00
#
_symmetry.space_group_name_H-M   'P 1'
#
loop_
_entity.id
_entity.type
_entity.pdbx_description
1 polymer ?
#
loop_
_entity_poly.entity_id
_entity_poly.type
_entity_poly.pdbx_seq_one_letter_code
_entity_poly.pdbx_strand_id
1 'polypeptide(L)'
;MTLDFPLHQLSPRAVWSHFAVLCQIPRASLGEAALKKYLVAWAAARGIESREDEAGNLLLKKPASRGNESAPGVILQGHLDMVCQANAGTVHDFGRDPIAVTVRDGWVVAAQTTLGADNGIGVALALAALGEPGLTRPSLEVLLTVNEESGMDGARGLAPGDLQGRFLINLDTEEWGHFYLGCAGGVDVEVRWGAAEPSGAGATASHLLPQSADSVGNVSEVRHIAAPEALPQDYAVLRFDVSGLRGGHSGIDIHLGRGNAIKLMAEALRDLSAHTDVRLIGMSGGTARNAIPREAYALCALPFVAVAGIDEWMEHRLASWRQRFCGIDENVDFRYELDESPSGYSIAQAERDRLLAFLDNVPNGVAQISGDFPGVTETSSNLGVLKLKQGELKITFKVRSLCDPSADALADKLVAFAAGYGLPAWKD
;
A
#
# COMPACT_ATOMS: atom_id res chain seq x y z
N MET A 1 13.54 18.87 33.02
CA MET A 1 13.70 17.44 33.38
C MET A 1 14.82 16.88 32.52
N THR A 2 16.00 16.67 33.09
CA THR A 2 17.12 15.99 32.44
C THR A 2 17.05 14.51 32.81
N LEU A 3 16.27 13.75 32.04
CA LEU A 3 16.39 12.29 32.03
C LEU A 3 17.56 11.98 31.08
N ASP A 4 18.45 11.08 31.50
CA ASP A 4 19.52 10.52 30.67
C ASP A 4 18.90 9.79 29.46
N PHE A 5 18.53 10.55 28.44
CA PHE A 5 18.03 9.99 27.21
C PHE A 5 19.23 9.42 26.45
N PRO A 6 19.23 8.13 26.08
CA PRO A 6 20.39 7.46 25.48
C PRO A 6 20.89 8.16 24.20
N LEU A 7 20.02 8.94 23.56
CA LEU A 7 20.32 9.68 22.34
C LEU A 7 21.20 10.93 22.57
N HIS A 8 21.22 11.54 23.76
CA HIS A 8 21.97 12.79 23.98
C HIS A 8 23.50 12.61 23.91
N GLN A 9 23.98 11.38 23.98
CA GLN A 9 25.39 11.02 23.89
C GLN A 9 25.84 10.80 22.44
N LEU A 10 24.91 10.71 21.49
CA LEU A 10 25.20 10.44 20.10
C LEU A 10 25.58 11.73 19.34
N SER A 11 26.40 11.58 18.30
CA SER A 11 26.83 12.66 17.41
C SER A 11 26.15 12.54 16.04
N PRO A 12 25.70 13.63 15.39
CA PRO A 12 25.72 15.02 15.86
C PRO A 12 24.69 15.31 16.95
N ARG A 13 25.12 15.95 18.05
CA ARG A 13 24.28 16.15 19.26
C ARG A 13 22.98 16.91 18.99
N ALA A 14 23.01 17.90 18.09
CA ALA A 14 21.83 18.71 17.74
C ALA A 14 20.72 17.83 17.15
N VAL A 15 21.07 16.97 16.18
CA VAL A 15 20.14 16.05 15.51
C VAL A 15 19.52 15.10 16.53
N TRP A 16 20.36 14.39 17.30
CA TRP A 16 19.87 13.42 18.27
C TRP A 16 19.05 14.03 19.41
N SER A 17 19.31 15.29 19.77
CA SER A 17 18.49 16.00 20.75
C SER A 17 17.09 16.33 20.19
N HIS A 18 16.99 16.68 18.91
CA HIS A 18 15.69 16.84 18.25
C HIS A 18 14.95 15.51 18.11
N PHE A 19 15.65 14.44 17.72
CA PHE A 19 15.05 13.11 17.61
C PHE A 19 14.55 12.58 18.97
N ALA A 20 15.27 12.87 20.05
CA ALA A 20 14.82 12.55 21.41
C ALA A 20 13.50 13.24 21.78
N VAL A 21 13.31 14.51 21.38
CA VAL A 21 12.04 15.22 21.57
C VAL A 21 10.93 14.55 20.79
N LEU A 22 11.18 14.18 19.52
CA LEU A 22 10.20 13.48 18.67
C LEU A 22 9.79 12.12 19.24
N CYS A 23 10.69 11.44 19.95
CA CYS A 23 10.36 10.19 20.65
C CYS A 23 9.61 10.43 21.98
N GLN A 24 9.83 11.57 22.64
CA GLN A 24 9.21 11.90 23.93
C GLN A 24 7.80 12.44 23.81
N ILE A 25 7.48 13.12 22.70
CA ILE A 25 6.16 13.69 22.46
C ILE A 25 5.40 12.77 21.52
N PRO A 26 4.27 12.17 21.97
CA PRO A 26 3.42 11.35 21.11
C PRO A 26 2.99 12.13 19.85
N ARG A 27 3.09 11.46 18.69
CA ARG A 27 2.92 12.06 17.36
C ARG A 27 2.31 11.08 16.36
N ALA A 28 1.31 10.31 16.79
CA ALA A 28 0.53 9.50 15.86
C ALA A 28 -0.07 10.36 14.74
N SER A 29 -0.35 9.77 13.58
CA SER A 29 -1.05 10.47 12.49
C SER A 29 -2.35 11.10 13.00
N LEU A 30 -2.57 12.37 12.66
CA LEU A 30 -3.65 13.24 13.17
C LEU A 30 -3.54 13.63 14.67
N GLY A 31 -2.47 13.21 15.35
CA GLY A 31 -2.18 13.45 16.77
C GLY A 31 -1.02 14.41 17.04
N GLU A 32 -0.59 15.20 16.06
CA GLU A 32 0.67 15.95 16.05
C GLU A 32 0.61 17.29 16.81
N ALA A 33 -0.56 17.68 17.32
CA ALA A 33 -0.81 19.00 17.89
C ALA A 33 0.12 19.36 19.06
N ALA A 34 0.42 18.40 19.94
CA ALA A 34 1.32 18.62 21.07
C ALA A 34 2.77 18.92 20.60
N LEU A 35 3.23 18.18 19.59
CA LEU A 35 4.54 18.37 18.98
C LEU A 35 4.63 19.71 18.25
N LYS A 36 3.63 20.07 17.44
CA LYS A 36 3.57 21.38 16.78
C LYS A 36 3.67 22.53 17.77
N LYS A 37 2.90 22.48 18.87
CA LYS A 37 2.95 23.49 19.93
C LYS A 37 4.35 23.62 20.54
N TYR A 38 5.02 22.50 20.79
CA TYR A 38 6.40 22.50 21.26
C TYR A 38 7.35 23.17 20.26
N LEU A 39 7.25 22.82 18.97
CA LEU A 39 8.12 23.33 17.91
C LEU A 39 7.93 24.83 17.67
N VAL A 40 6.69 25.33 17.73
CA VAL A 40 6.38 26.78 17.67
C VAL A 40 7.05 27.53 18.83
N ALA A 41 6.95 27.00 20.06
CA ALA A 41 7.62 27.61 21.21
C ALA A 41 9.16 27.56 21.08
N TRP A 42 9.70 26.44 20.58
CA TRP A 42 11.13 26.28 20.31
C TRP A 42 11.64 27.28 19.26
N ALA A 43 10.86 27.53 18.21
CA ALA A 43 11.15 28.48 17.14
C ALA A 43 11.11 29.93 17.64
N ALA A 44 10.05 30.30 18.36
CA ALA A 44 9.89 31.63 18.95
C ALA A 44 11.06 31.99 19.88
N ALA A 45 11.52 31.04 20.72
CA ALA A 45 12.67 31.23 21.59
C ALA A 45 14.00 31.49 20.85
N ARG A 46 14.05 31.25 19.53
CA ARG A 46 15.22 31.42 18.67
C ARG A 46 15.03 32.51 17.61
N GLY A 47 13.92 33.25 17.66
CA GLY A 47 13.58 34.25 16.65
C GLY A 47 13.38 33.64 15.26
N ILE A 48 12.97 32.38 15.20
CA ILE A 48 12.60 31.69 13.95
C ILE A 48 11.12 31.98 13.71
N GLU A 49 10.79 32.42 12.51
CA GLU A 49 9.41 32.65 12.10
C GLU A 49 8.70 31.29 11.98
N SER A 50 7.49 31.20 12.50
CA SER A 50 6.67 29.99 12.45
C SER A 50 5.25 30.32 12.03
N ARG A 51 4.68 29.51 11.14
CA ARG A 51 3.29 29.63 10.69
C ARG A 51 2.70 28.23 10.51
N GLU A 52 1.43 28.08 10.84
CA GLU A 52 0.63 26.91 10.48
C GLU A 52 -0.26 27.27 9.29
N ASP A 53 -0.31 26.42 8.26
CA ASP A 53 -1.19 26.60 7.11
C ASP A 53 -2.60 26.02 7.35
N GLU A 54 -3.49 26.14 6.37
CA GLU A 54 -4.87 25.65 6.48
C GLU A 54 -4.97 24.12 6.55
N ALA A 55 -3.98 23.41 6.00
CA ALA A 55 -3.89 21.96 6.07
C ALA A 55 -3.30 21.45 7.40
N GLY A 56 -2.82 22.37 8.25
CA GLY A 56 -2.22 22.06 9.54
C GLY A 56 -0.72 21.77 9.48
N ASN A 57 -0.06 22.01 8.34
CA ASN A 57 1.40 21.88 8.21
C ASN A 57 2.09 23.00 9.01
N LEU A 58 3.24 22.69 9.60
CA LEU A 58 4.06 23.67 10.29
C LEU A 58 5.20 24.13 9.38
N LEU A 59 5.21 25.43 9.07
CA LEU A 59 6.25 26.10 8.29
C LEU A 59 7.14 26.89 9.24
N LEU A 60 8.44 26.65 9.18
CA LEU A 60 9.44 27.39 9.93
C LEU A 60 10.40 28.09 8.97
N LYS A 61 10.76 29.34 9.24
CA LYS A 61 11.55 30.14 8.30
C LYS A 61 12.64 30.94 8.98
N LYS A 62 13.81 30.99 8.32
CA LYS A 62 14.95 31.79 8.73
C LYS A 62 15.56 32.51 7.51
N PRO A 63 15.81 33.83 7.58
CA PRO A 63 16.40 34.58 6.47
C PRO A 63 17.81 34.07 6.15
N ALA A 64 18.33 34.40 4.97
CA ALA A 64 19.68 34.03 4.58
C ALA A 64 20.72 34.50 5.60
N SER A 65 21.80 33.73 5.75
CA SER A 65 22.98 34.21 6.46
C SER A 65 23.64 35.35 5.69
N ARG A 66 24.35 36.23 6.40
CA ARG A 66 25.01 37.39 5.79
C ARG A 66 25.90 36.97 4.61
N GLY A 67 25.71 37.59 3.45
CA GLY A 67 26.46 37.30 2.22
C GLY A 67 25.86 36.19 1.34
N ASN A 68 24.73 35.61 1.73
CA ASN A 68 24.00 34.58 0.95
C ASN A 68 22.59 35.02 0.57
N GLU A 69 22.27 36.32 0.63
CA GLU A 69 20.93 36.86 0.37
C GLU A 69 20.50 36.68 -1.09
N SER A 70 21.44 36.57 -2.03
CA SER A 70 21.19 36.31 -3.45
C SER A 70 21.15 34.81 -3.80
N ALA A 71 21.53 33.94 -2.87
CA ALA A 71 21.52 32.51 -3.10
C ALA A 71 20.07 31.99 -3.11
N PRO A 72 19.74 31.02 -3.98
CA PRO A 72 18.39 30.47 -4.06
C PRO A 72 18.00 29.80 -2.74
N GLY A 73 16.82 30.14 -2.24
CA GLY A 73 16.29 29.57 -1.00
C GLY A 73 16.12 28.06 -1.07
N VAL A 74 16.26 27.40 0.08
CA VAL A 74 16.13 25.95 0.23
C VAL A 74 15.01 25.63 1.21
N ILE A 75 14.20 24.64 0.87
CA ILE A 75 13.18 24.04 1.71
C ILE A 75 13.70 22.66 2.13
N LEU A 76 13.74 22.39 3.43
CA LEU A 76 13.90 21.03 3.96
C LEU A 76 12.53 20.53 4.37
N GLN A 77 12.14 19.35 3.91
CA GLN A 77 10.81 18.81 4.18
C GLN A 77 10.89 17.45 4.89
N GLY A 78 10.02 17.29 5.89
CA GLY A 78 9.68 16.04 6.54
C GLY A 78 8.22 16.04 7.01
N HIS A 79 7.70 14.91 7.46
CA HIS A 79 6.38 14.75 8.06
C HIS A 79 6.48 14.58 9.59
N LEU A 80 5.46 15.06 10.30
CA LEU A 80 5.46 15.08 11.77
C LEU A 80 4.97 13.77 12.38
N ASP A 81 4.17 13.01 11.65
CA ASP A 81 3.55 11.78 12.14
C ASP A 81 4.46 10.55 12.01
N MET A 82 3.98 9.43 12.55
CA MET A 82 4.65 8.15 12.42
C MET A 82 3.63 7.03 12.37
N VAL A 83 3.98 5.95 11.67
CA VAL A 83 3.28 4.68 11.81
C VAL A 83 3.27 4.24 13.28
N CYS A 84 2.07 3.96 13.80
CA CYS A 84 1.87 3.47 15.17
C CYS A 84 1.60 1.97 15.17
N GLN A 85 2.66 1.16 15.35
CA GLN A 85 2.53 -0.30 15.48
C GLN A 85 3.31 -0.81 16.69
N ALA A 86 2.70 -1.75 17.41
CA ALA A 86 3.29 -2.40 18.56
C ALA A 86 3.39 -3.92 18.31
N ASN A 87 4.41 -4.55 18.89
CA ASN A 87 4.56 -6.00 18.86
C ASN A 87 3.39 -6.67 19.59
N ALA A 88 3.02 -7.88 19.14
CA ALA A 88 1.98 -8.67 19.80
C ALA A 88 2.26 -8.80 21.31
N GLY A 89 1.25 -8.49 22.14
CA GLY A 89 1.35 -8.53 23.60
C GLY A 89 1.94 -7.26 24.25
N THR A 90 2.38 -6.28 23.47
CA THR A 90 2.81 -4.97 23.99
C THR A 90 1.60 -4.08 24.27
N VAL A 91 1.56 -3.47 25.45
CA VAL A 91 0.58 -2.44 25.81
C VAL A 91 1.28 -1.08 25.70
N HIS A 92 0.91 -0.30 24.68
CA HIS A 92 1.44 1.04 24.44
C HIS A 92 0.34 1.93 23.84
N ASP A 93 0.12 3.10 24.42
CA ASP A 93 -0.83 4.09 23.92
C ASP A 93 -0.10 5.20 23.16
N PHE A 94 -0.08 5.12 21.83
CA PHE A 94 0.59 6.10 20.95
C PHE A 94 0.02 7.53 21.02
N GLY A 95 -1.12 7.74 21.67
CA GLY A 95 -1.66 9.09 21.92
C GLY A 95 -1.11 9.75 23.18
N ARG A 96 -0.42 8.99 24.05
CA ARG A 96 -0.02 9.45 25.38
C ARG A 96 1.39 9.05 25.78
N ASP A 97 1.80 7.83 25.46
CA ASP A 97 3.02 7.23 25.95
C ASP A 97 4.21 7.58 25.01
N PRO A 98 5.39 7.92 25.57
CA PRO A 98 6.58 8.19 24.76
C PRO A 98 7.18 6.91 24.18
N ILE A 99 7.90 7.02 23.06
CA ILE A 99 8.63 5.92 22.44
C ILE A 99 9.85 5.57 23.29
N ALA A 100 9.92 4.30 23.73
CA ALA A 100 11.02 3.78 24.51
C ALA A 100 12.21 3.40 23.60
N VAL A 101 13.20 4.30 23.54
CA VAL A 101 14.36 4.15 22.66
C VAL A 101 15.56 3.54 23.39
N THR A 102 16.28 2.65 22.71
CA THR A 102 17.54 2.07 23.18
C THR A 102 18.58 2.06 22.07
N VAL A 103 19.87 2.09 22.44
CA VAL A 103 20.97 1.87 21.50
C VAL A 103 21.47 0.45 21.69
N ARG A 104 21.45 -0.35 20.62
CA ARG A 104 21.88 -1.75 20.62
C ARG A 104 22.69 -2.03 19.36
N ASP A 105 23.90 -2.53 19.52
CA ASP A 105 24.79 -2.96 18.43
C ASP A 105 25.00 -1.88 17.34
N GLY A 106 25.13 -0.61 17.75
CA GLY A 106 25.30 0.52 16.83
C GLY A 106 24.00 1.04 16.21
N TRP A 107 22.86 0.41 16.51
CA TRP A 107 21.54 0.82 16.04
C TRP A 107 20.74 1.52 17.14
N VAL A 108 19.93 2.50 16.74
CA VAL A 108 18.88 3.06 17.59
C VAL A 108 17.58 2.32 17.29
N VAL A 109 16.96 1.75 18.32
CA VAL A 109 15.78 0.89 18.17
C VAL A 109 14.73 1.18 19.25
N ALA A 110 13.46 0.99 18.89
CA ALA A 110 12.36 0.81 19.82
C ALA A 110 12.00 -0.68 19.83
N ALA A 111 12.23 -1.37 20.94
CA ALA A 111 12.19 -2.85 20.95
C ALA A 111 10.77 -3.42 20.81
N GLN A 112 9.75 -2.66 21.20
CA GLN A 112 8.37 -3.14 21.32
C GLN A 112 7.37 -2.39 20.43
N THR A 113 7.82 -1.31 19.79
CA THR A 113 6.99 -0.44 18.96
C THR A 113 7.78 -0.01 17.73
N THR A 114 7.10 0.58 16.77
CA THR A 114 7.76 1.44 15.77
C THR A 114 8.57 2.53 16.46
N LEU A 115 9.73 2.85 15.88
CA LEU A 115 10.64 3.88 16.39
C LEU A 115 10.24 5.28 15.91
N GLY A 116 9.62 5.38 14.73
CA GLY A 116 9.40 6.65 14.04
C GLY A 116 10.70 7.31 13.58
N ALA A 117 11.70 6.51 13.18
CA ALA A 117 12.89 7.05 12.51
C ALA A 117 12.52 7.63 11.13
N ASP A 118 11.57 6.96 10.46
CA ASP A 118 10.83 7.49 9.33
C ASP A 118 9.72 8.46 9.81
N ASN A 119 9.70 9.72 9.39
CA ASN A 119 10.87 10.50 8.91
C ASN A 119 11.47 11.36 10.02
N GLY A 120 11.25 10.97 11.28
CA GLY A 120 11.71 11.71 12.46
C GLY A 120 13.20 12.07 12.45
N ILE A 121 14.08 11.26 11.84
CA ILE A 121 15.50 11.62 11.65
C ILE A 121 15.66 12.78 10.65
N GLY A 122 14.91 12.76 9.55
CA GLY A 122 14.84 13.86 8.58
C GLY A 122 14.35 15.16 9.21
N VAL A 123 13.26 15.11 9.98
CA VAL A 123 12.76 16.26 10.76
C VAL A 123 13.84 16.76 11.73
N ALA A 124 14.51 15.86 12.45
CA ALA A 124 15.56 16.23 13.38
C ALA A 124 16.77 16.90 12.68
N LEU A 125 17.14 16.44 11.49
CA LEU A 125 18.17 17.06 10.65
C LEU A 125 17.76 18.47 10.21
N ALA A 126 16.52 18.64 9.75
CA ALA A 126 16.01 19.94 9.30
C ALA A 126 15.96 20.97 10.45
N LEU A 127 15.47 20.56 11.63
CA LEU A 127 15.43 21.41 12.82
C LEU A 127 16.84 21.76 13.32
N ALA A 128 17.77 20.80 13.30
CA ALA A 128 19.16 21.05 13.66
C ALA A 128 19.80 22.08 12.72
N ALA A 129 19.64 21.93 11.40
CA ALA A 129 20.16 22.87 10.41
C ALA A 129 19.56 24.28 10.58
N LEU A 130 18.25 24.38 10.85
CA LEU A 130 17.57 25.65 11.07
C LEU A 130 18.06 26.35 12.36
N GLY A 131 18.32 25.56 13.40
CA GLY A 131 18.79 26.02 14.71
C GLY A 131 20.31 26.27 14.80
N GLU A 132 21.10 25.76 13.85
CA GLU A 132 22.57 25.75 13.94
C GLU A 132 23.16 27.18 13.97
N PRO A 133 23.90 27.55 15.04
CA PRO A 133 24.56 28.84 15.12
C PRO A 133 25.67 28.98 14.08
N GLY A 134 25.70 30.12 13.37
CA GLY A 134 26.80 30.42 12.44
C GLY A 134 26.81 29.60 11.13
N LEU A 135 25.80 28.76 10.89
CA LEU A 135 25.67 28.03 9.63
C LEU A 135 25.54 29.02 8.45
N THR A 136 26.46 28.89 7.49
CA THR A 136 26.44 29.66 6.23
C THR A 136 25.43 29.00 5.28
N ARG A 137 24.38 29.73 4.91
CA ARG A 137 23.24 29.20 4.14
C ARG A 137 22.43 30.29 3.42
N PRO A 138 21.70 29.93 2.35
CA PRO A 138 20.63 30.76 1.79
C PRO A 138 19.46 30.93 2.78
N SER A 139 18.38 31.58 2.34
CA SER A 139 17.12 31.50 3.08
C SER A 139 16.71 30.04 3.23
N LEU A 140 16.28 29.69 4.43
CA LEU A 140 15.96 28.31 4.79
C LEU A 140 14.53 28.25 5.32
N GLU A 141 13.74 27.42 4.67
CA GLU A 141 12.40 27.04 5.11
C GLU A 141 12.43 25.57 5.53
N VAL A 142 11.71 25.24 6.61
CA VAL A 142 11.46 23.86 7.01
C VAL A 142 9.95 23.67 6.94
N LEU A 143 9.52 22.77 6.04
CA LEU A 143 8.12 22.35 5.92
C LEU A 143 7.95 21.04 6.67
N LEU A 144 7.07 21.04 7.68
CA LEU A 144 6.73 19.87 8.46
C LEU A 144 5.27 19.50 8.18
N THR A 145 5.06 18.52 7.32
CA THR A 145 3.73 18.08 6.88
C THR A 145 3.04 17.21 7.91
N VAL A 146 1.71 17.14 7.88
CA VAL A 146 0.90 16.27 8.74
C VAL A 146 0.28 15.10 7.97
N ASN A 147 -0.01 14.02 8.69
CA ASN A 147 -0.73 12.84 8.22
C ASN A 147 -0.20 12.23 6.90
N GLU A 148 1.12 12.07 6.76
CA GLU A 148 1.71 11.38 5.59
C GLU A 148 1.24 9.93 5.54
N GLU A 149 1.33 9.24 6.67
CA GLU A 149 1.30 7.77 6.78
C GLU A 149 -0.08 7.16 6.50
N SER A 150 -1.13 7.98 6.55
CA SER A 150 -2.51 7.54 6.34
C SER A 150 -3.21 8.18 5.14
N GLY A 151 -2.87 9.42 4.77
CA GLY A 151 -3.64 10.18 3.78
C GLY A 151 -2.88 11.21 2.96
N MET A 152 -1.65 11.56 3.35
CA MET A 152 -0.88 12.66 2.80
C MET A 152 -1.62 14.01 2.81
N ASP A 153 -2.50 14.23 3.79
CA ASP A 153 -3.41 15.39 3.81
C ASP A 153 -2.64 16.71 3.83
N GLY A 154 -1.56 16.77 4.61
CA GLY A 154 -0.69 17.93 4.67
C GLY A 154 -0.05 18.27 3.31
N ALA A 155 0.48 17.27 2.62
CA ALA A 155 1.08 17.45 1.30
C ALA A 155 0.04 17.87 0.24
N ARG A 156 -1.16 17.30 0.28
CA ARG A 156 -2.27 17.60 -0.65
C ARG A 156 -2.88 18.98 -0.41
N GLY A 157 -2.90 19.44 0.84
CA GLY A 157 -3.51 20.70 1.25
C GLY A 157 -2.56 21.91 1.23
N LEU A 158 -1.26 21.71 0.94
CA LEU A 158 -0.30 22.82 0.87
C LEU A 158 -0.67 23.80 -0.24
N ALA A 159 -0.91 25.07 0.12
CA ALA A 159 -1.37 26.07 -0.84
C ALA A 159 -0.22 26.60 -1.73
N PRO A 160 -0.48 26.87 -3.02
CA PRO A 160 0.49 27.53 -3.89
C PRO A 160 0.93 28.88 -3.32
N GLY A 161 2.24 29.11 -3.25
CA GLY A 161 2.84 30.37 -2.77
C GLY A 161 3.15 30.40 -1.28
N ASP A 162 2.84 29.34 -0.53
CA ASP A 162 3.19 29.25 0.90
C ASP A 162 4.68 29.10 1.17
N LEU A 163 5.42 28.54 0.20
CA LEU A 163 6.86 28.39 0.23
C LEU A 163 7.54 29.35 -0.76
N GLN A 164 8.72 29.84 -0.41
CA GLN A 164 9.48 30.80 -1.20
C GLN A 164 10.81 30.22 -1.71
N GLY A 165 11.28 29.12 -1.12
CA GLY A 165 12.46 28.41 -1.56
C GLY A 165 12.34 27.89 -3.00
N ARG A 166 13.48 27.83 -3.68
CA ARG A 166 13.58 27.36 -5.07
C ARG A 166 13.88 25.86 -5.16
N PHE A 167 14.52 25.32 -4.13
CA PHE A 167 14.88 23.90 -4.06
C PHE A 167 14.21 23.26 -2.85
N LEU A 168 13.66 22.06 -3.02
CA LEU A 168 13.14 21.24 -1.94
C LEU A 168 14.01 20.00 -1.79
N ILE A 169 14.42 19.72 -0.56
CA ILE A 169 15.08 18.48 -0.16
C ILE A 169 14.11 17.78 0.78
N ASN A 170 13.44 16.75 0.26
CA ASN A 170 12.67 15.82 1.06
C ASN A 170 13.65 14.90 1.80
N LEU A 171 13.39 14.67 3.09
CA LEU A 171 14.25 13.90 3.98
C LEU A 171 13.57 12.59 4.42
N ASP A 172 12.84 11.99 3.49
CA ASP A 172 11.97 10.82 3.68
C ASP A 172 12.52 9.57 2.95
N THR A 173 13.76 9.66 2.46
CA THR A 173 14.46 8.51 1.88
C THR A 173 15.17 7.73 2.98
N GLU A 174 15.00 6.41 2.97
CA GLU A 174 15.51 5.53 4.03
C GLU A 174 16.84 4.83 3.69
N GLU A 175 17.35 5.01 2.47
CA GLU A 175 18.57 4.35 2.00
C GLU A 175 19.78 5.30 1.95
N TRP A 176 20.83 4.98 2.70
CA TRP A 176 22.05 5.76 2.71
C TRP A 176 22.75 5.74 1.33
N GLY A 177 23.29 6.89 0.92
CA GLY A 177 24.02 7.02 -0.35
C GLY A 177 23.13 7.06 -1.60
N HIS A 178 21.80 7.04 -1.43
CA HIS A 178 20.85 7.13 -2.53
C HIS A 178 20.14 8.49 -2.52
N PHE A 179 19.87 9.02 -3.71
CA PHE A 179 19.11 10.26 -3.90
C PHE A 179 17.95 9.99 -4.84
N TYR A 180 16.72 10.20 -4.35
CA TYR A 180 15.51 9.94 -5.13
C TYR A 180 15.07 11.21 -5.85
N LEU A 181 14.92 11.09 -7.17
CA LEU A 181 14.53 12.20 -8.06
C LEU A 181 13.04 12.20 -8.39
N GLY A 182 12.33 11.13 -8.02
CA GLY A 182 10.91 10.95 -8.27
C GLY A 182 10.41 9.65 -7.64
N CYS A 183 9.09 9.54 -7.52
CA CYS A 183 8.39 8.35 -7.05
C CYS A 183 7.18 8.08 -7.95
N ALA A 184 6.60 6.89 -7.81
CA ALA A 184 5.38 6.55 -8.53
C ALA A 184 4.13 6.97 -7.75
N GLY A 185 3.18 7.61 -8.44
CA GLY A 185 1.80 7.71 -7.98
C GLY A 185 1.12 6.34 -8.01
N GLY A 186 -0.16 6.27 -7.62
CA GLY A 186 -0.89 5.01 -7.70
C GLY A 186 -2.40 5.14 -7.58
N VAL A 187 -3.08 4.18 -8.20
CA VAL A 187 -4.55 4.09 -8.29
C VAL A 187 -4.94 2.69 -7.85
N ASP A 188 -6.01 2.56 -7.08
CA ASP A 188 -6.56 1.25 -6.74
C ASP A 188 -7.62 0.87 -7.77
N VAL A 189 -7.66 -0.41 -8.15
CA VAL A 189 -8.75 -0.95 -8.98
C VAL A 189 -9.42 -2.07 -8.21
N GLU A 190 -10.71 -1.91 -8.00
CA GLU A 190 -11.55 -2.86 -7.27
C GLU A 190 -12.40 -3.63 -8.26
N VAL A 191 -12.48 -4.96 -8.10
CA VAL A 191 -13.41 -5.83 -8.82
C VAL A 191 -14.28 -6.53 -7.79
N ARG A 192 -15.61 -6.36 -7.86
CA ARG A 192 -16.52 -6.96 -6.87
C ARG A 192 -17.80 -7.46 -7.52
N TRP A 193 -18.34 -8.53 -6.94
CA TRP A 193 -19.74 -8.92 -7.11
C TRP A 193 -20.25 -9.59 -5.83
N GLY A 194 -21.56 -9.76 -5.69
CA GLY A 194 -22.15 -10.45 -4.54
C GLY A 194 -22.44 -9.55 -3.34
N ALA A 195 -21.82 -8.37 -3.25
CA ALA A 195 -22.14 -7.40 -2.22
C ALA A 195 -23.46 -6.68 -2.56
N ALA A 196 -24.40 -6.65 -1.61
CA ALA A 196 -25.45 -5.63 -1.62
C ALA A 196 -24.77 -4.24 -1.62
N GLU A 197 -25.19 -3.34 -2.50
CA GLU A 197 -24.62 -2.00 -2.52
C GLU A 197 -24.71 -1.34 -1.12
N PRO A 198 -23.71 -0.55 -0.70
CA PRO A 198 -23.92 0.36 0.40
C PRO A 198 -25.02 1.32 -0.02
N SER A 199 -26.15 1.29 0.69
CA SER A 199 -27.21 2.29 0.55
C SER A 199 -26.59 3.67 0.80
N GLY A 200 -26.31 4.40 -0.28
CA GLY A 200 -25.81 5.76 -0.23
C GLY A 200 -26.83 6.65 0.49
N ALA A 201 -26.42 7.17 1.64
CA ALA A 201 -27.11 8.27 2.28
C ALA A 201 -26.96 9.53 1.41
N GLY A 202 -28.09 9.98 0.86
CA GLY A 202 -28.39 11.40 0.63
C GLY A 202 -27.59 12.16 -0.42
N ALA A 203 -27.92 11.99 -1.70
CA ALA A 203 -27.77 13.06 -2.69
C ALA A 203 -29.05 13.91 -2.72
N THR A 204 -29.03 15.06 -2.04
CA THR A 204 -30.12 16.05 -2.07
C THR A 204 -30.18 16.76 -3.42
N ALA A 205 -31.37 16.76 -4.01
CA ALA A 205 -31.69 17.48 -5.24
C ALA A 205 -31.89 18.99 -5.03
N SER A 206 -31.37 19.81 -5.95
CA SER A 206 -31.91 21.11 -6.41
C SER A 206 -31.07 21.54 -7.64
N HIS A 207 -31.53 22.13 -8.75
CA HIS A 207 -32.80 22.74 -9.17
C HIS A 207 -32.77 22.93 -10.74
N LEU A 208 -33.92 22.73 -11.41
CA LEU A 208 -34.46 23.43 -12.63
C LEU A 208 -34.02 23.10 -14.09
N LEU A 209 -34.77 22.15 -14.71
CA LEU A 209 -35.57 22.10 -15.99
C LEU A 209 -35.41 23.13 -17.16
N PRO A 210 -35.93 22.88 -18.41
CA PRO A 210 -36.60 21.68 -18.99
C PRO A 210 -36.20 21.23 -20.44
N GLN A 211 -36.50 19.95 -20.73
CA GLN A 211 -37.01 19.31 -21.97
C GLN A 211 -36.34 19.51 -23.36
N SER A 212 -35.88 18.41 -23.95
CA SER A 212 -36.58 17.79 -25.10
C SER A 212 -36.18 16.31 -25.24
N ALA A 213 -37.14 15.52 -25.71
CA ALA A 213 -37.11 14.08 -25.76
C ALA A 213 -36.15 13.57 -26.84
N ASP A 214 -35.28 12.63 -26.48
CA ASP A 214 -34.93 11.52 -27.35
C ASP A 214 -34.52 10.32 -26.50
N SER A 215 -35.06 9.18 -26.90
CA SER A 215 -34.96 7.87 -26.27
C SER A 215 -33.51 7.36 -26.25
N VAL A 216 -32.95 7.22 -25.05
CA VAL A 216 -31.86 6.26 -24.80
C VAL A 216 -32.23 5.51 -23.54
N GLY A 217 -32.46 4.20 -23.68
CA GLY A 217 -32.86 3.34 -22.57
C GLY A 217 -31.81 3.39 -21.46
N ASN A 218 -32.27 3.66 -20.24
CA ASN A 218 -31.53 3.37 -19.02
C ASN A 218 -31.30 1.85 -18.98
N VAL A 219 -30.08 1.41 -19.30
CA VAL A 219 -29.63 0.04 -19.02
C VAL A 219 -28.95 0.06 -17.65
N SER A 220 -29.77 0.14 -16.60
CA SER A 220 -29.39 -0.38 -15.29
C SER A 220 -29.59 -1.90 -15.32
N GLU A 221 -28.70 -2.62 -16.01
CA GLU A 221 -28.67 -4.08 -15.92
C GLU A 221 -28.05 -4.48 -14.58
N VAL A 222 -28.90 -4.64 -13.57
CA VAL A 222 -28.57 -5.43 -12.39
C VAL A 222 -28.39 -6.87 -12.89
N ARG A 223 -27.15 -7.28 -13.13
CA ARG A 223 -26.86 -8.69 -13.45
C ARG A 223 -27.19 -9.55 -12.24
N HIS A 224 -28.17 -10.42 -12.41
CA HIS A 224 -28.47 -11.49 -11.47
C HIS A 224 -27.22 -12.37 -11.27
N ILE A 225 -26.68 -12.36 -10.06
CA ILE A 225 -25.70 -13.35 -9.59
C ILE A 225 -26.37 -14.73 -9.72
N ALA A 226 -25.68 -15.71 -10.30
CA ALA A 226 -26.23 -17.06 -10.35
C ALA A 226 -26.34 -17.60 -8.93
N ALA A 227 -27.45 -18.28 -8.62
CA ALA A 227 -27.65 -18.82 -7.28
C ALA A 227 -26.54 -19.85 -6.94
N PRO A 228 -26.02 -19.86 -5.71
CA PRO A 228 -25.04 -20.85 -5.27
C PRO A 228 -25.53 -22.28 -5.55
N GLU A 229 -24.64 -23.13 -6.05
CA GLU A 229 -24.93 -24.51 -6.44
C GLU A 229 -24.65 -25.46 -5.28
N ALA A 230 -25.59 -26.35 -4.95
CA ALA A 230 -25.36 -27.39 -3.95
C ALA A 230 -24.28 -28.36 -4.44
N LEU A 231 -23.39 -28.78 -3.54
CA LEU A 231 -22.36 -29.75 -3.87
C LEU A 231 -22.96 -31.15 -4.11
N PRO A 232 -22.53 -31.90 -5.14
CA PRO A 232 -22.94 -33.29 -5.33
C PRO A 232 -22.42 -34.20 -4.19
N GLN A 233 -23.13 -35.30 -3.93
CA GLN A 233 -22.84 -36.20 -2.79
C GLN A 233 -21.58 -37.06 -2.99
N ASP A 234 -21.12 -37.22 -4.22
CA ASP A 234 -19.98 -38.03 -4.63
C ASP A 234 -18.67 -37.22 -4.73
N TYR A 235 -18.59 -36.10 -4.00
CA TYR A 235 -17.48 -35.15 -4.04
C TYR A 235 -16.76 -35.08 -2.70
N ALA A 236 -15.43 -34.98 -2.74
CA ALA A 236 -14.59 -34.58 -1.62
C ALA A 236 -14.32 -33.08 -1.69
N VAL A 237 -14.33 -32.40 -0.54
CA VAL A 237 -13.87 -31.02 -0.45
C VAL A 237 -12.38 -31.03 -0.11
N LEU A 238 -11.59 -30.36 -0.96
CA LEU A 238 -10.16 -30.20 -0.82
C LEU A 238 -9.84 -28.72 -0.66
N ARG A 239 -8.91 -28.43 0.24
CA ARG A 239 -8.24 -27.14 0.32
C ARG A 239 -6.92 -27.25 -0.42
N PHE A 240 -6.70 -26.37 -1.40
CA PHE A 240 -5.42 -26.21 -2.08
C PHE A 240 -4.71 -24.97 -1.56
N ASP A 241 -3.41 -25.05 -1.31
CA ASP A 241 -2.58 -23.97 -0.79
C ASP A 241 -1.34 -23.76 -1.66
N VAL A 242 -1.19 -22.55 -2.19
CA VAL A 242 0.07 -22.03 -2.75
C VAL A 242 0.77 -21.23 -1.66
N SER A 243 2.03 -21.54 -1.38
CA SER A 243 2.81 -20.86 -0.35
C SER A 243 4.31 -20.80 -0.68
N GLY A 244 5.11 -20.24 0.24
CA GLY A 244 6.57 -20.25 0.14
C GLY A 244 7.18 -19.22 -0.83
N LEU A 245 6.36 -18.43 -1.53
CA LEU A 245 6.83 -17.30 -2.33
C LEU A 245 7.41 -16.19 -1.41
N ARG A 246 8.39 -15.45 -1.94
CA ARG A 246 9.06 -14.34 -1.23
C ARG A 246 8.12 -13.16 -0.98
N GLY A 247 7.23 -12.85 -1.92
CA GLY A 247 6.34 -11.69 -1.86
C GLY A 247 7.08 -10.38 -2.00
N GLY A 248 6.78 -9.39 -1.17
CA GLY A 248 7.48 -8.11 -1.13
C GLY A 248 6.59 -6.91 -1.45
N HIS A 249 7.19 -5.72 -1.49
CA HIS A 249 6.46 -4.49 -1.74
C HIS A 249 6.16 -4.33 -3.24
N SER A 250 4.89 -4.11 -3.59
CA SER A 250 4.42 -4.11 -4.99
C SER A 250 4.89 -2.94 -5.86
N GLY A 251 5.63 -1.99 -5.29
CA GLY A 251 6.36 -0.95 -6.03
C GLY A 251 7.83 -1.35 -6.18
N ILE A 252 8.59 -1.19 -5.09
CA ILE A 252 10.02 -1.53 -4.98
C ILE A 252 10.37 -2.88 -5.60
N ASP A 253 9.65 -3.96 -5.29
CA ASP A 253 10.04 -5.32 -5.69
C ASP A 253 9.42 -5.83 -7.00
N ILE A 254 8.52 -5.05 -7.64
CA ILE A 254 7.69 -5.57 -8.76
C ILE A 254 8.51 -5.97 -9.99
N HIS A 255 9.68 -5.37 -10.15
CA HIS A 255 10.61 -5.62 -11.25
C HIS A 255 11.38 -6.93 -11.10
N LEU A 256 11.35 -7.57 -9.92
CA LEU A 256 12.17 -8.75 -9.61
C LEU A 256 11.61 -10.06 -10.15
N GLY A 257 10.47 -10.03 -10.86
CA GLY A 257 9.86 -11.21 -11.47
C GLY A 257 9.32 -12.24 -10.47
N ARG A 258 9.07 -11.82 -9.22
CA ARG A 258 8.52 -12.68 -8.16
C ARG A 258 7.12 -13.19 -8.52
N GLY A 259 6.83 -14.43 -8.13
CA GLY A 259 5.53 -15.07 -8.31
C GLY A 259 4.42 -14.37 -7.54
N ASN A 260 3.19 -14.47 -8.05
CA ASN A 260 1.98 -14.00 -7.38
C ASN A 260 1.10 -15.21 -7.07
N ALA A 261 0.90 -15.51 -5.79
CA ALA A 261 0.17 -16.71 -5.35
C ALA A 261 -1.27 -16.79 -5.91
N ILE A 262 -1.95 -15.66 -6.07
CA ILE A 262 -3.32 -15.61 -6.62
C ILE A 262 -3.30 -16.04 -8.09
N LYS A 263 -2.33 -15.54 -8.87
CA LYS A 263 -2.15 -15.92 -10.28
C LYS A 263 -1.84 -17.41 -10.42
N LEU A 264 -0.94 -17.95 -9.59
CA LEU A 264 -0.58 -19.38 -9.62
C LEU A 264 -1.76 -20.28 -9.22
N MET A 265 -2.53 -19.90 -8.20
CA MET A 265 -3.73 -20.64 -7.83
C MET A 265 -4.77 -20.65 -8.96
N ALA A 266 -4.99 -19.50 -9.63
CA ALA A 266 -5.91 -19.43 -10.77
C ALA A 266 -5.44 -20.28 -11.96
N GLU A 267 -4.15 -20.23 -12.29
CA GLU A 267 -3.49 -21.06 -13.31
C GLU A 267 -3.74 -22.56 -13.02
N ALA A 268 -3.46 -23.00 -11.79
CA ALA A 268 -3.65 -24.39 -11.37
C ALA A 268 -5.13 -24.83 -11.45
N LEU A 269 -6.05 -24.06 -10.88
CA LEU A 269 -7.46 -24.44 -10.87
C LEU A 269 -8.08 -24.45 -12.28
N ARG A 270 -7.61 -23.58 -13.18
CA ARG A 270 -8.04 -23.58 -14.58
C ARG A 270 -7.58 -24.84 -15.30
N ASP A 271 -6.33 -25.23 -15.12
CA ASP A 271 -5.78 -26.48 -15.66
C ASP A 271 -6.52 -27.70 -15.10
N LEU A 272 -6.76 -27.75 -13.79
CA LEU A 272 -7.51 -28.84 -13.16
C LEU A 272 -8.94 -28.95 -13.69
N SER A 273 -9.62 -27.81 -13.88
CA SER A 273 -11.00 -27.76 -14.41
C SER A 273 -11.11 -28.24 -15.86
N ALA A 274 -10.00 -28.31 -16.60
CA ALA A 274 -9.99 -28.89 -17.94
C ALA A 274 -9.99 -30.43 -17.94
N HIS A 275 -9.64 -31.05 -16.81
CA HIS A 275 -9.48 -32.50 -16.67
C HIS A 275 -10.54 -33.15 -15.76
N THR A 276 -11.16 -32.38 -14.86
CA THR A 276 -12.21 -32.87 -13.93
C THR A 276 -13.23 -31.78 -13.61
N ASP A 277 -14.40 -32.18 -13.12
CA ASP A 277 -15.41 -31.25 -12.60
C ASP A 277 -14.95 -30.64 -11.26
N VAL A 278 -14.53 -29.37 -11.27
CA VAL A 278 -14.07 -28.66 -10.07
C VAL A 278 -15.12 -27.67 -9.61
N ARG A 279 -15.68 -27.84 -8.41
CA ARG A 279 -16.64 -26.90 -7.81
C ARG A 279 -15.92 -25.92 -6.90
N LEU A 280 -15.82 -24.65 -7.30
CA LEU A 280 -15.14 -23.62 -6.51
C LEU A 280 -16.05 -23.09 -5.39
N ILE A 281 -15.66 -23.32 -4.14
CA ILE A 281 -16.42 -22.93 -2.94
C ILE A 281 -15.95 -21.56 -2.44
N GLY A 282 -14.63 -21.37 -2.42
CA GLY A 282 -14.01 -20.15 -1.92
C GLY A 282 -12.57 -20.06 -2.36
N MET A 283 -12.03 -18.86 -2.33
CA MET A 283 -10.65 -18.59 -2.69
C MET A 283 -10.18 -17.34 -1.96
N SER A 284 -8.97 -17.33 -1.45
CA SER A 284 -8.41 -16.15 -0.82
C SER A 284 -6.92 -16.10 -1.07
N GLY A 285 -6.37 -14.92 -1.28
CA GLY A 285 -4.93 -14.75 -1.40
C GLY A 285 -4.51 -13.31 -1.20
N GLY A 286 -3.27 -13.15 -0.73
CA GLY A 286 -2.70 -11.86 -0.39
C GLY A 286 -3.30 -11.22 0.86
N THR A 287 -2.53 -10.31 1.46
CA THR A 287 -2.86 -9.65 2.73
C THR A 287 -3.11 -8.15 2.59
N ALA A 288 -2.42 -7.51 1.64
CA ALA A 288 -2.51 -6.08 1.39
C ALA A 288 -2.33 -5.75 -0.10
N ARG A 289 -3.02 -4.71 -0.59
CA ARG A 289 -2.98 -4.26 -1.99
C ARG A 289 -1.57 -3.89 -2.47
N ASN A 290 -0.75 -3.37 -1.57
CA ASN A 290 0.63 -2.94 -1.81
C ASN A 290 1.67 -4.04 -1.59
N ALA A 291 1.25 -5.30 -1.39
CA ALA A 291 2.14 -6.44 -1.24
C ALA A 291 1.93 -7.45 -2.38
N ILE A 292 3.02 -8.03 -2.89
CA ILE A 292 2.97 -9.15 -3.82
C ILE A 292 2.50 -10.40 -3.03
N PRO A 293 1.39 -11.05 -3.41
CA PRO A 293 0.83 -12.18 -2.67
C PRO A 293 1.80 -13.35 -2.55
N ARG A 294 2.12 -13.72 -1.31
CA ARG A 294 2.97 -14.85 -0.97
C ARG A 294 2.23 -16.17 -0.89
N GLU A 295 0.98 -16.06 -0.49
CA GLU A 295 0.12 -17.18 -0.14
C GLU A 295 -1.26 -16.95 -0.73
N ALA A 296 -1.86 -18.04 -1.19
CA ALA A 296 -3.24 -18.11 -1.63
C ALA A 296 -3.76 -19.52 -1.39
N TYR A 297 -5.05 -19.63 -1.06
CA TYR A 297 -5.73 -20.90 -0.94
C TYR A 297 -7.05 -20.90 -1.70
N ALA A 298 -7.51 -22.09 -2.05
CA ALA A 298 -8.82 -22.32 -2.62
C ALA A 298 -9.49 -23.53 -1.98
N LEU A 299 -10.79 -23.43 -1.74
CA LEU A 299 -11.65 -24.53 -1.33
C LEU A 299 -12.40 -25.00 -2.57
N CYS A 300 -12.22 -26.26 -2.93
CA CYS A 300 -12.81 -26.86 -4.12
C CYS A 300 -13.43 -28.21 -3.79
N ALA A 301 -14.59 -28.53 -4.35
CA ALA A 301 -15.11 -29.88 -4.33
C ALA A 301 -14.77 -30.60 -5.66
N LEU A 302 -14.30 -31.83 -5.56
CA LEU A 302 -13.95 -32.68 -6.70
C LEU A 302 -14.63 -34.05 -6.59
N PRO A 303 -15.00 -34.71 -7.70
CA PRO A 303 -15.47 -36.09 -7.67
C PRO A 303 -14.46 -37.00 -6.98
N PHE A 304 -14.92 -37.95 -6.15
CA PHE A 304 -14.03 -38.91 -5.48
C PHE A 304 -13.08 -39.64 -6.44
N VAL A 305 -13.54 -39.92 -7.66
CA VAL A 305 -12.74 -40.56 -8.71
C VAL A 305 -11.55 -39.72 -9.18
N ALA A 306 -11.66 -38.39 -9.13
CA ALA A 306 -10.61 -37.47 -9.54
C ALA A 306 -9.53 -37.29 -8.46
N VAL A 307 -9.91 -37.48 -7.18
CA VAL A 307 -8.98 -37.36 -6.04
C VAL A 307 -7.83 -38.35 -6.15
N ALA A 308 -8.03 -39.53 -6.76
CA ALA A 308 -6.97 -40.54 -6.91
C ALA A 308 -5.81 -40.10 -7.82
N GLY A 309 -6.01 -39.12 -8.72
CA GLY A 309 -4.98 -38.62 -9.62
C GLY A 309 -4.41 -37.25 -9.23
N ILE A 310 -4.82 -36.71 -8.08
CA ILE A 310 -4.49 -35.33 -7.71
C ILE A 310 -3.01 -35.16 -7.36
N ASP A 311 -2.39 -36.16 -6.73
CA ASP A 311 -0.98 -36.13 -6.33
C ASP A 311 -0.06 -35.93 -7.54
N GLU A 312 -0.22 -36.76 -8.59
CA GLU A 312 0.58 -36.68 -9.82
C GLU A 312 0.38 -35.33 -10.53
N TRP A 313 -0.86 -34.84 -10.60
CA TRP A 313 -1.16 -33.52 -11.16
C TRP A 313 -0.47 -32.39 -10.37
N MET A 314 -0.52 -32.44 -9.03
CA MET A 314 0.11 -31.44 -8.18
C MET A 314 1.64 -31.46 -8.28
N GLU A 315 2.26 -32.64 -8.30
CA GLU A 315 3.70 -32.79 -8.49
C GLU A 315 4.14 -32.18 -9.82
N HIS A 316 3.40 -32.45 -10.90
CA HIS A 316 3.70 -31.87 -12.21
C HIS A 316 3.60 -30.33 -12.20
N ARG A 317 2.58 -29.78 -11.53
CA ARG A 317 2.40 -28.32 -11.41
C ARG A 317 3.49 -27.67 -10.59
N LEU A 318 3.80 -28.24 -9.43
CA LEU A 318 4.85 -27.73 -8.55
C LEU A 318 6.23 -27.79 -9.22
N ALA A 319 6.55 -28.88 -9.93
CA ALA A 319 7.81 -29.01 -10.67
C ALA A 319 7.97 -27.89 -11.73
N SER A 320 6.90 -27.60 -12.47
CA SER A 320 6.88 -26.54 -13.47
C SER A 320 7.06 -25.14 -12.85
N TRP A 321 6.44 -24.86 -11.71
CA TRP A 321 6.64 -23.59 -10.99
C TRP A 321 8.05 -23.46 -10.42
N ARG A 322 8.62 -24.53 -9.85
CA ARG A 322 10.01 -24.54 -9.38
C ARG A 322 11.00 -24.27 -10.51
N GLN A 323 10.75 -24.82 -11.69
CA GLN A 323 11.56 -24.51 -12.87
C GLN A 323 11.40 -23.04 -13.29
N ARG A 324 10.16 -22.53 -13.34
CA ARG A 324 9.85 -21.14 -13.74
C ARG A 324 10.47 -20.10 -12.80
N PHE A 325 10.49 -20.37 -11.49
CA PHE A 325 10.94 -19.43 -10.47
C PHE A 325 12.29 -19.77 -9.85
N CYS A 326 13.11 -20.58 -10.53
CA CYS A 326 14.47 -20.91 -10.10
C CYS A 326 15.28 -19.63 -9.82
N GLY A 327 15.89 -19.53 -8.63
CA GLY A 327 16.63 -18.35 -8.16
C GLY A 327 15.77 -17.17 -7.67
N ILE A 328 14.45 -17.18 -7.93
CA ILE A 328 13.53 -16.08 -7.58
C ILE A 328 12.62 -16.50 -6.42
N ASP A 329 11.86 -17.58 -6.56
CA ASP A 329 10.95 -18.14 -5.53
C ASP A 329 11.20 -19.64 -5.36
N GLU A 330 12.42 -19.97 -4.93
CA GLU A 330 12.91 -21.36 -4.81
C GLU A 330 12.11 -22.22 -3.82
N ASN A 331 11.44 -21.56 -2.87
CA ASN A 331 10.63 -22.20 -1.84
C ASN A 331 9.14 -22.30 -2.22
N VAL A 332 8.76 -21.98 -3.46
CA VAL A 332 7.38 -22.16 -3.91
C VAL A 332 6.91 -23.57 -3.59
N ASP A 333 5.73 -23.65 -2.99
CA ASP A 333 5.13 -24.90 -2.55
C ASP A 333 3.64 -24.92 -2.90
N PHE A 334 3.14 -26.13 -3.19
CA PHE A 334 1.76 -26.37 -3.56
C PHE A 334 1.28 -27.64 -2.88
N ARG A 335 0.29 -27.51 -2.01
CA ARG A 335 -0.23 -28.61 -1.19
C ARG A 335 -1.75 -28.65 -1.23
N TYR A 336 -2.30 -29.79 -0.84
CA TYR A 336 -3.71 -29.92 -0.59
C TYR A 336 -3.98 -30.74 0.67
N GLU A 337 -5.14 -30.50 1.26
CA GLU A 337 -5.66 -31.30 2.37
C GLU A 337 -7.17 -31.51 2.21
N LEU A 338 -7.69 -32.58 2.82
CA LEU A 338 -9.13 -32.78 2.94
C LEU A 338 -9.70 -31.74 3.90
N ASP A 339 -10.77 -31.07 3.47
CA ASP A 339 -11.52 -30.16 4.33
C ASP A 339 -12.83 -30.84 4.74
N GLU A 340 -12.94 -31.19 6.03
CA GLU A 340 -14.14 -31.84 6.60
C GLU A 340 -15.24 -30.82 6.97
N SER A 341 -15.02 -29.53 6.72
CA SER A 341 -16.02 -28.50 7.03
C SER A 341 -17.28 -28.69 6.19
N PRO A 342 -18.48 -28.45 6.76
CA PRO A 342 -19.73 -28.53 6.03
C PRO A 342 -19.92 -27.31 5.12
N SER A 343 -19.16 -27.22 4.04
CA SER A 343 -19.42 -26.26 2.96
C SER A 343 -20.49 -26.82 2.04
N GLY A 344 -21.68 -26.21 2.03
CA GLY A 344 -22.84 -26.72 1.29
C GLY A 344 -22.97 -26.22 -0.16
N TYR A 345 -22.17 -25.22 -0.56
CA TYR A 345 -22.37 -24.53 -1.84
C TYR A 345 -21.08 -24.10 -2.53
N SER A 346 -21.05 -24.23 -3.85
CA SER A 346 -20.07 -23.59 -4.73
C SER A 346 -20.69 -22.42 -5.50
N ILE A 347 -19.84 -21.55 -6.06
CA ILE A 347 -20.31 -20.63 -7.10
C ILE A 347 -20.73 -21.42 -8.35
N ALA A 348 -21.53 -20.81 -9.22
CA ALA A 348 -21.94 -21.46 -10.45
C ALA A 348 -20.73 -21.73 -11.36
N GLN A 349 -20.75 -22.83 -12.10
CA GLN A 349 -19.62 -23.21 -12.96
C GLN A 349 -19.25 -22.14 -14.00
N ALA A 350 -20.26 -21.48 -14.60
CA ALA A 350 -20.02 -20.40 -15.54
C ALA A 350 -19.34 -19.19 -14.89
N GLU A 351 -19.59 -18.92 -13.60
CA GLU A 351 -18.92 -17.85 -12.85
C GLU A 351 -17.50 -18.25 -12.48
N ARG A 352 -17.30 -19.51 -12.05
CA ARG A 352 -15.96 -20.10 -11.85
C ARG A 352 -15.10 -19.94 -13.10
N ASP A 353 -15.60 -20.35 -14.26
CA ASP A 353 -14.82 -20.33 -15.51
C ASP A 353 -14.44 -18.91 -15.90
N ARG A 354 -15.36 -17.95 -15.78
CA ARG A 354 -15.09 -16.53 -16.02
C ARG A 354 -14.07 -15.98 -15.03
N LEU A 355 -14.20 -16.30 -13.74
CA LEU A 355 -13.29 -15.85 -12.69
C LEU A 355 -11.87 -16.36 -12.92
N LEU A 356 -11.72 -17.67 -13.10
CA LEU A 356 -10.41 -18.30 -13.29
C LEU A 356 -9.76 -17.80 -14.58
N ALA A 357 -10.54 -17.65 -15.67
CA ALA A 357 -10.02 -17.07 -16.90
C ALA A 357 -9.58 -15.60 -16.73
N PHE A 358 -10.37 -14.79 -16.02
CA PHE A 358 -10.00 -13.40 -15.70
C PHE A 358 -8.70 -13.36 -14.89
N LEU A 359 -8.62 -14.10 -13.78
CA LEU A 359 -7.45 -14.09 -12.89
C LEU A 359 -6.20 -14.58 -13.59
N ASP A 360 -6.31 -15.60 -14.43
CA ASP A 360 -5.20 -16.13 -15.21
C ASP A 360 -4.70 -15.13 -16.28
N ASN A 361 -5.59 -14.34 -16.89
CA ASN A 361 -5.24 -13.48 -18.03
C ASN A 361 -5.09 -12.00 -17.69
N VAL A 362 -5.53 -11.56 -16.52
CA VAL A 362 -5.43 -10.14 -16.14
C VAL A 362 -3.96 -9.70 -16.06
N PRO A 363 -3.60 -8.54 -16.66
CA PRO A 363 -2.25 -7.99 -16.56
C PRO A 363 -1.81 -7.78 -15.11
N ASN A 364 -0.64 -8.31 -14.77
CA ASN A 364 -0.03 -8.21 -13.45
C ASN A 364 1.50 -8.18 -13.57
N GLY A 365 2.14 -7.25 -12.87
CA GLY A 365 3.57 -7.00 -12.87
C GLY A 365 3.94 -5.71 -13.60
N VAL A 366 5.16 -5.67 -14.13
CA VAL A 366 5.67 -4.55 -14.93
C VAL A 366 4.87 -4.43 -16.23
N ALA A 367 4.24 -3.28 -16.46
CA ALA A 367 3.59 -2.94 -17.72
C ALA A 367 4.53 -2.17 -18.65
N GLN A 368 5.37 -1.30 -18.09
CA GLN A 368 6.31 -0.47 -18.84
C GLN A 368 7.57 -0.16 -18.01
N ILE A 369 8.73 -0.22 -18.67
CA ILE A 369 10.01 0.27 -18.16
C ILE A 369 10.20 1.70 -18.65
N SER A 370 10.76 2.57 -17.81
CA SER A 370 10.97 3.98 -18.14
C SER A 370 11.96 4.14 -19.29
N GLY A 371 11.58 4.99 -20.25
CA GLY A 371 12.49 5.43 -21.33
C GLY A 371 13.54 6.42 -20.84
N ASP A 372 13.20 7.23 -19.82
CA ASP A 372 14.08 8.25 -19.26
C ASP A 372 15.05 7.68 -18.23
N PHE A 373 14.65 6.61 -17.52
CA PHE A 373 15.43 5.97 -16.46
C PHE A 373 15.58 4.46 -16.70
N PRO A 374 16.63 4.02 -17.42
CA PRO A 374 16.86 2.60 -17.69
C PRO A 374 16.89 1.75 -16.41
N GLY A 375 16.11 0.66 -16.41
CA GLY A 375 15.99 -0.25 -15.27
C GLY A 375 14.92 0.14 -14.24
N VAL A 376 14.33 1.33 -14.35
CA VAL A 376 13.22 1.76 -13.47
C VAL A 376 11.89 1.35 -14.09
N THR A 377 11.03 0.70 -13.29
CA THR A 377 9.65 0.44 -13.70
C THR A 377 8.88 1.76 -13.75
N GLU A 378 8.38 2.11 -14.95
CA GLU A 378 7.57 3.30 -15.13
C GLU A 378 6.13 3.05 -14.72
N THR A 379 5.53 1.95 -15.17
CA THR A 379 4.13 1.62 -14.91
C THR A 379 3.99 0.13 -14.59
N SER A 380 3.19 -0.20 -13.57
CA SER A 380 2.94 -1.58 -13.15
C SER A 380 1.56 -1.76 -12.51
N SER A 381 1.13 -3.01 -12.39
CA SER A 381 -0.05 -3.42 -11.62
C SER A 381 0.28 -4.61 -10.71
N ASN A 382 -0.38 -4.69 -9.56
CA ASN A 382 -0.29 -5.82 -8.65
C ASN A 382 -1.68 -6.27 -8.23
N LEU A 383 -2.06 -7.51 -8.58
CA LEU A 383 -3.18 -8.23 -8.01
C LEU A 383 -2.81 -8.60 -6.57
N GLY A 384 -3.15 -7.72 -5.61
CA GLY A 384 -2.63 -7.79 -4.25
C GLY A 384 -3.55 -8.54 -3.27
N VAL A 385 -4.85 -8.53 -3.50
CA VAL A 385 -5.83 -9.19 -2.63
C VAL A 385 -6.94 -9.82 -3.45
N LEU A 386 -7.31 -11.05 -3.10
CA LEU A 386 -8.52 -11.72 -3.57
C LEU A 386 -9.23 -12.35 -2.37
N LYS A 387 -10.54 -12.20 -2.31
CA LYS A 387 -11.43 -12.88 -1.36
C LYS A 387 -12.72 -13.29 -2.07
N LEU A 388 -12.95 -14.59 -2.18
CA LEU A 388 -14.19 -15.21 -2.58
C LEU A 388 -14.71 -16.02 -1.41
N LYS A 389 -15.83 -15.60 -0.82
CA LYS A 389 -16.46 -16.28 0.32
C LYS A 389 -17.96 -16.14 0.23
N GLN A 390 -18.69 -17.24 0.40
CA GLN A 390 -20.17 -17.24 0.39
C GLN A 390 -20.76 -16.60 -0.89
N GLY A 391 -20.09 -16.79 -2.03
CA GLY A 391 -20.51 -16.21 -3.32
C GLY A 391 -20.16 -14.72 -3.51
N GLU A 392 -19.63 -14.05 -2.49
CA GLU A 392 -19.15 -12.67 -2.59
C GLU A 392 -17.70 -12.66 -3.02
N LEU A 393 -17.40 -11.87 -4.07
CA LEU A 393 -16.05 -11.65 -4.56
C LEU A 393 -15.60 -10.22 -4.27
N LYS A 394 -14.38 -10.11 -3.76
CA LYS A 394 -13.60 -8.87 -3.72
C LYS A 394 -12.19 -9.13 -4.23
N ILE A 395 -11.76 -8.35 -5.21
CA ILE A 395 -10.40 -8.32 -5.72
C ILE A 395 -9.90 -6.87 -5.70
N THR A 396 -8.67 -6.68 -5.25
CA THR A 396 -8.01 -5.37 -5.23
C THR A 396 -6.70 -5.44 -5.99
N PHE A 397 -6.53 -4.53 -6.95
CA PHE A 397 -5.28 -4.27 -7.62
C PHE A 397 -4.69 -2.94 -7.14
N LYS A 398 -3.35 -2.87 -7.06
CA LYS A 398 -2.62 -1.61 -6.96
C LYS A 398 -1.92 -1.31 -8.27
N VAL A 399 -2.32 -0.22 -8.93
CA VAL A 399 -1.63 0.34 -10.09
C VAL A 399 -0.64 1.39 -9.60
N ARG A 400 0.55 1.43 -10.22
CA ARG A 400 1.59 2.42 -9.92
C ARG A 400 2.17 2.98 -11.21
N SER A 401 2.46 4.27 -11.24
CA SER A 401 3.17 4.90 -12.36
C SER A 401 4.00 6.11 -11.95
N LEU A 402 5.14 6.34 -12.61
CA LEU A 402 5.88 7.61 -12.53
C LEU A 402 5.14 8.77 -13.23
N CYS A 403 4.14 8.43 -14.05
CA CYS A 403 3.31 9.37 -14.80
C CYS A 403 1.84 9.10 -14.49
N ASP A 404 1.15 10.06 -13.86
CA ASP A 404 -0.24 9.90 -13.41
C ASP A 404 -1.21 9.54 -14.55
N PRO A 405 -1.17 10.19 -15.74
CA PRO A 405 -1.96 9.74 -16.89
C PRO A 405 -1.73 8.28 -17.29
N SER A 406 -0.50 7.77 -17.16
CA SER A 406 -0.19 6.36 -17.47
C SER A 406 -0.75 5.40 -16.40
N ALA A 407 -0.75 5.79 -15.11
CA ALA A 407 -1.43 5.02 -14.07
C ALA A 407 -2.94 4.94 -14.36
N ASP A 408 -3.56 6.09 -14.65
CA ASP A 408 -4.99 6.18 -14.92
C ASP A 408 -5.37 5.34 -16.15
N ALA A 409 -4.59 5.43 -17.23
CA ALA A 409 -4.81 4.64 -18.44
C ALA A 409 -4.64 3.13 -18.22
N LEU A 410 -3.70 2.68 -17.37
CA LEU A 410 -3.59 1.27 -17.03
C LEU A 410 -4.75 0.82 -16.13
N ALA A 411 -5.19 1.65 -15.19
CA ALA A 411 -6.35 1.37 -14.34
C ALA A 411 -7.63 1.23 -15.18
N ASP A 412 -7.86 2.13 -16.15
CA ASP A 412 -8.98 2.03 -17.10
C ASP A 412 -8.93 0.75 -17.94
N LYS A 413 -7.74 0.36 -18.41
CA LYS A 413 -7.55 -0.92 -19.11
C LYS A 413 -7.91 -2.11 -18.23
N LEU A 414 -7.56 -2.10 -16.95
CA LEU A 414 -7.92 -3.17 -16.02
C LEU A 414 -9.42 -3.22 -15.77
N VAL A 415 -10.08 -2.07 -15.61
CA VAL A 415 -11.54 -1.97 -15.47
C VAL A 415 -12.24 -2.52 -16.73
N ALA A 416 -11.82 -2.08 -17.91
CA ALA A 416 -12.35 -2.57 -19.18
C ALA A 416 -12.09 -4.06 -19.39
N PHE A 417 -10.92 -4.55 -18.97
CA PHE A 417 -10.58 -5.97 -19.02
C PHE A 417 -11.52 -6.78 -18.14
N ALA A 418 -11.74 -6.38 -16.89
CA ALA A 418 -12.70 -7.03 -15.98
C ALA A 418 -14.13 -7.04 -16.55
N ALA A 419 -14.57 -5.91 -17.13
CA ALA A 419 -15.86 -5.80 -17.79
C ALA A 419 -16.01 -6.78 -18.97
N GLY A 420 -14.94 -7.06 -19.71
CA GLY A 420 -14.90 -8.07 -20.77
C GLY A 420 -15.19 -9.50 -20.27
N TYR A 421 -14.88 -9.81 -19.02
CA TYR A 421 -15.26 -11.08 -18.35
C TYR A 421 -16.61 -10.97 -17.62
N GLY A 422 -17.28 -9.82 -17.72
CA GLY A 422 -18.55 -9.55 -17.07
C GLY A 422 -18.43 -9.25 -15.57
N LEU A 423 -17.25 -8.84 -15.10
CA LEU A 423 -16.98 -8.54 -13.70
C LEU A 423 -17.06 -7.03 -13.46
N PRO A 424 -17.91 -6.54 -12.54
CA PRO A 424 -17.98 -5.12 -12.20
C PRO A 424 -16.66 -4.65 -11.58
N ALA A 425 -16.13 -3.54 -12.09
CA ALA A 425 -14.87 -2.97 -11.63
C ALA A 425 -14.88 -1.45 -11.69
N TRP A 426 -14.12 -0.80 -10.81
CA TRP A 426 -13.95 0.66 -10.75
C TRP A 426 -12.59 1.05 -10.19
N LYS A 427 -12.20 2.31 -10.41
CA LYS A 427 -11.04 2.95 -9.78
C LYS A 427 -11.44 3.52 -8.43
N ASP A 428 -10.66 3.29 -7.39
CA ASP A 428 -10.85 3.82 -6.03
C ASP A 428 -9.77 4.86 -5.68
#